data_AF-R0KY31-F1
#
_entry.id   AF-R0KY31-F1
#
_cell.length_a   1.000
_cell.length_b   1.000
_cell.length_c   1.000
_cell.angle_alpha   90.00
_cell.angle_beta   90.00
_cell.angle_gamma   90.00
#
_symmetry.space_group_name_H-M   'P 1'
#
loop_
_entity.id
_entity.type
_entity.pdbx_description
1 polymer ?
#
loop_
_entity_poly.entity_id
_entity_poly.type
_entity_poly.pdbx_seq_one_letter_code
_entity_poly.pdbx_strand_id
1 'polypeptide(L)'
;MYIPSFSLSKYLFWITTIVDVVNTIILLRFTGLNTNLIILCAIFVFAFKIPVFYVVQVSFDKMLIYASLVGVILSILYSVLTMVYLYVSDWIMLYFIPIIAYNIFQGFIIFIKGILGFNILILRTFLSVGSFMPSDLGFLQTTAQTSNLTGYTQ
;
A
#
# COMPACT_ATOMS: atom_id res chain seq x y z
N MET A 1 -0.26 -22.96 -7.87
CA MET A 1 -1.14 -22.18 -8.78
C MET A 1 -0.71 -20.72 -8.71
N TYR A 2 -0.15 -20.16 -9.79
CA TYR A 2 0.23 -18.75 -9.84
C TYR A 2 -1.04 -17.91 -9.96
N ILE A 3 -1.39 -17.17 -8.92
CA ILE A 3 -2.55 -16.27 -8.98
C ILE A 3 -2.03 -14.94 -9.54
N PRO A 4 -2.33 -14.56 -10.79
CA PRO A 4 -1.78 -13.35 -11.42
C PRO A 4 -2.12 -12.05 -10.68
N SER A 5 -3.17 -12.05 -9.84
CA SER A 5 -3.50 -10.93 -8.94
C SER A 5 -2.40 -10.65 -7.91
N PHE A 6 -1.57 -11.64 -7.57
CA PHE A 6 -0.55 -11.52 -6.53
C PHE A 6 0.68 -10.76 -7.01
N SER A 7 1.14 -11.04 -8.23
CA SER A 7 2.25 -10.32 -8.85
C SER A 7 1.91 -8.85 -9.10
N LEU A 8 0.67 -8.57 -9.54
CA LEU A 8 0.18 -7.20 -9.68
C LEU A 8 0.19 -6.47 -8.34
N SER A 9 -0.25 -7.13 -7.26
CA SER A 9 -0.30 -6.54 -5.91
C SER A 9 1.09 -6.15 -5.38
N LYS A 10 2.16 -6.86 -5.76
CA LYS A 10 3.55 -6.50 -5.42
C LYS A 10 3.98 -5.17 -6.02
N TYR A 11 3.70 -4.96 -7.31
CA TYR A 11 4.04 -3.69 -7.97
C TYR A 11 3.19 -2.54 -7.45
N LEU A 12 1.89 -2.76 -7.25
CA LEU A 12 0.98 -1.75 -6.68
C LEU A 12 1.40 -1.35 -5.26
N PHE A 13 1.90 -2.28 -4.45
CA PHE A 13 2.44 -1.97 -3.11
C PHE A 13 3.64 -1.02 -3.17
N TRP A 14 4.62 -1.28 -4.05
CA TRP A 14 5.79 -0.41 -4.16
C TRP A 14 5.45 0.98 -4.70
N ILE A 15 4.62 1.05 -5.74
CA ILE A 15 4.15 2.31 -6.32
C ILE A 15 3.45 3.17 -5.26
N THR A 16 2.51 2.57 -4.51
CA THR A 16 1.80 3.30 -3.45
C THR A 16 2.71 3.71 -2.30
N THR A 17 3.80 2.98 -2.05
CA THR A 17 4.79 3.31 -1.00
C THR A 17 5.65 4.49 -1.37
N ILE A 18 6.16 4.53 -2.60
CA ILE A 18 6.92 5.67 -3.11
C ILE A 18 6.05 6.93 -3.06
N VAL A 19 4.78 6.82 -3.46
CA VAL A 19 3.87 7.96 -3.45
C VAL A 19 3.56 8.46 -2.03
N ASP A 20 3.42 7.57 -1.05
CA ASP A 20 3.22 7.99 0.34
C ASP A 20 4.46 8.71 0.93
N VAL A 21 5.66 8.34 0.50
CA VAL A 21 6.90 9.09 0.82
C VAL A 21 6.82 10.50 0.21
N VAL A 22 6.47 10.61 -1.07
CA VAL A 22 6.34 11.90 -1.77
C VAL A 22 5.28 12.78 -1.10
N ASN A 23 4.13 12.21 -0.71
CA ASN A 23 3.06 12.92 -0.01
C ASN A 23 3.53 13.49 1.32
N THR A 24 4.31 12.72 2.07
CA THR A 24 4.89 13.16 3.34
C THR A 24 5.85 14.34 3.14
N ILE A 25 6.69 14.30 2.11
CA ILE A 25 7.61 15.40 1.77
C ILE A 25 6.82 16.66 1.39
N ILE A 26 5.76 16.50 0.60
CA ILE A 26 4.92 17.62 0.17
C ILE A 26 4.22 18.27 1.38
N LEU A 27 3.63 17.46 2.26
CA LEU A 27 3.02 17.97 3.49
C LEU A 27 4.04 18.74 4.34
N LEU A 28 5.22 18.16 4.58
CA LEU A 28 6.26 18.81 5.39
C LEU A 28 6.76 20.15 4.84
N ARG A 29 6.75 20.30 3.50
CA ARG A 29 7.31 21.51 2.85
C ARG A 29 6.27 22.56 2.48
N PHE A 30 5.05 22.14 2.14
CA PHE A 30 4.06 23.01 1.50
C PHE A 30 2.78 23.19 2.31
N THR A 31 2.58 22.40 3.39
CA THR A 31 1.49 22.66 4.33
C THR A 31 2.08 23.27 5.59
N GLY A 32 1.55 24.41 6.04
CA GLY A 32 1.92 25.06 7.32
C GLY A 32 1.48 24.26 8.55
N LEU A 33 1.22 22.97 8.41
CA LEU A 33 0.84 22.07 9.49
C LEU A 33 2.03 21.83 10.44
N ASN A 34 1.73 21.51 11.69
CA ASN A 34 2.76 21.20 12.67
C ASN A 34 3.58 19.97 12.24
N THR A 35 4.88 20.16 12.02
CA THR A 35 5.85 19.15 11.60
C THR A 35 5.78 17.86 12.41
N ASN A 36 5.58 17.96 13.73
CA ASN A 36 5.48 16.78 14.60
C ASN A 36 4.26 15.92 14.28
N LEU A 37 3.14 16.55 13.92
CA LEU A 37 1.90 15.85 13.57
C LEU A 37 2.03 15.14 12.21
N ILE A 38 2.69 15.78 11.23
CA ILE A 38 2.96 15.18 9.93
C ILE A 38 3.87 13.95 10.08
N ILE A 39 4.94 14.07 10.87
CA ILE A 39 5.87 12.96 11.13
C ILE A 39 5.15 11.81 11.83
N LEU A 40 4.33 12.09 12.84
CA LEU A 40 3.54 11.08 13.54
C LEU A 40 2.60 10.35 12.57
N CYS A 41 1.86 11.09 11.74
CA CYS A 41 0.97 10.52 10.72
C CYS A 41 1.75 9.66 9.71
N ALA A 42 2.92 10.12 9.25
CA ALA A 42 3.75 9.35 8.32
C ALA A 42 4.22 8.03 8.96
N ILE A 43 4.70 8.06 10.21
CA ILE A 43 5.11 6.85 10.94
C ILE A 43 3.94 5.87 11.03
N PHE A 44 2.73 6.32 11.37
CA PHE A 44 1.55 5.45 11.37
C PHE A 44 1.29 4.86 9.99
N VAL A 45 1.28 5.67 8.93
CA VAL A 45 1.04 5.19 7.56
C VAL A 45 2.06 4.14 7.13
N PHE A 46 3.34 4.30 7.46
CA PHE A 46 4.38 3.31 7.16
C PHE A 46 4.29 2.07 8.06
N ALA A 47 3.98 2.22 9.34
CA ALA A 47 3.78 1.09 10.25
C ALA A 47 2.63 0.18 9.76
N PHE A 48 1.55 0.76 9.26
CA PHE A 48 0.42 0.03 8.71
C PHE A 48 0.68 -0.62 7.33
N LYS A 49 1.82 -0.33 6.69
CA LYS A 49 2.27 -1.04 5.49
C LYS A 49 3.05 -2.31 5.78
N ILE A 50 3.55 -2.49 7.00
CA ILE A 50 4.27 -3.70 7.40
C ILE A 50 3.39 -4.94 7.22
N PRO A 51 2.14 -4.99 7.72
CA PRO A 51 1.27 -6.15 7.49
C PRO A 51 0.93 -6.37 6.01
N VAL A 52 0.78 -5.29 5.23
CA VAL A 52 0.55 -5.36 3.78
C VAL A 52 1.75 -6.01 3.08
N PHE A 53 2.97 -5.62 3.45
CA PHE A 53 4.20 -6.22 2.94
C PHE A 53 4.24 -7.72 3.24
N TYR A 54 3.96 -8.13 4.49
CA TYR A 54 3.97 -9.55 4.84
C TYR A 54 2.94 -10.36 4.06
N VAL A 55 1.71 -9.86 3.90
CA VAL A 55 0.66 -10.54 3.14
C VAL A 55 1.00 -10.63 1.65
N VAL A 56 1.68 -9.63 1.10
CA VAL A 56 2.00 -9.53 -0.34
C VAL A 56 3.33 -10.23 -0.69
N GLN A 57 4.27 -10.37 0.25
CA GLN A 57 5.63 -10.86 -0.04
C GLN A 57 6.03 -12.14 0.71
N VAL A 58 5.49 -12.40 1.91
CA VAL A 58 6.06 -13.38 2.84
C VAL A 58 5.10 -14.54 3.12
N SER A 59 3.94 -14.28 3.74
CA SER A 59 3.06 -15.35 4.22
C SER A 59 1.59 -14.92 4.29
N PHE A 60 0.70 -15.89 4.08
CA PHE A 60 -0.74 -15.71 4.13
C PHE A 60 -1.30 -16.07 5.51
N ASP A 61 -1.32 -15.08 6.41
CA ASP A 61 -1.99 -15.20 7.71
C ASP A 61 -3.30 -14.40 7.73
N LYS A 62 -4.37 -15.02 8.24
CA LYS A 62 -5.68 -14.37 8.40
C LYS A 62 -5.60 -13.08 9.21
N MET A 63 -4.80 -13.05 10.29
CA MET A 63 -4.66 -11.86 11.13
C MET A 63 -3.94 -10.73 10.38
N LEU A 64 -2.90 -11.07 9.60
CA LEU A 64 -2.17 -10.10 8.79
C LEU A 64 -3.02 -9.54 7.64
N ILE A 65 -3.97 -10.31 7.12
CA ILE A 65 -4.94 -9.84 6.11
C ILE A 65 -5.90 -8.79 6.67
N TYR A 66 -6.36 -8.94 7.91
CA TYR A 66 -7.18 -7.89 8.55
C TYR A 66 -6.37 -6.63 8.79
N ALA A 67 -5.15 -6.77 9.30
CA ALA A 67 -4.26 -5.65 9.53
C ALA A 67 -3.89 -4.93 8.22
N SER A 68 -3.74 -5.67 7.10
CA SER A 68 -3.45 -5.07 5.80
C SER A 68 -4.65 -4.32 5.21
N LEU A 69 -5.88 -4.81 5.39
CA LEU A 69 -7.09 -4.07 5.02
C LEU A 69 -7.22 -2.76 5.80
N VAL A 70 -7.00 -2.80 7.12
CA VAL A 70 -6.98 -1.59 7.96
C VAL A 70 -5.90 -0.62 7.48
N GLY A 71 -4.72 -1.12 7.14
CA GLY A 71 -3.64 -0.30 6.62
C GLY A 71 -3.94 0.36 5.27
N VAL A 72 -4.63 -0.34 4.35
CA VAL A 72 -5.09 0.24 3.09
C VAL A 72 -6.12 1.35 3.34
N ILE A 73 -7.09 1.14 4.25
CA ILE A 73 -8.09 2.15 4.60
C ILE A 73 -7.44 3.40 5.18
N LEU A 74 -6.52 3.24 6.14
CA LEU A 74 -5.78 4.36 6.73
C LEU A 74 -4.91 5.09 5.71
N SER A 75 -4.29 4.36 4.77
CA SER A 75 -3.50 4.95 3.69
C SER A 75 -4.37 5.74 2.70
N ILE A 76 -5.62 5.32 2.45
CA ILE A 76 -6.59 6.08 1.65
C ILE A 76 -7.00 7.35 2.41
N LEU A 77 -7.33 7.22 3.70
CA LEU A 77 -7.70 8.36 4.55
C LEU A 77 -6.57 9.41 4.59
N TYR A 78 -5.32 8.97 4.71
CA TYR A 78 -4.15 9.85 4.66
C TYR A 78 -4.03 10.61 3.34
N SER A 79 -4.26 9.93 2.20
CA SER A 79 -4.27 10.59 0.88
C SER A 79 -5.38 11.64 0.77
N VAL A 80 -6.58 11.34 1.26
CA VAL A 80 -7.71 12.30 1.27
C VAL A 80 -7.41 13.50 2.16
N LEU A 81 -6.89 13.28 3.37
CA LEU A 81 -6.47 14.35 4.26
C LEU A 81 -5.39 15.22 3.62
N THR A 82 -4.43 14.61 2.93
CA THR A 82 -3.37 15.34 2.21
C THR A 82 -3.94 16.28 1.16
N MET A 83 -4.93 15.83 0.38
CA MET A 83 -5.63 16.67 -0.59
C MET A 83 -6.30 17.86 0.11
N VAL A 84 -7.07 17.61 1.17
CA VAL A 84 -7.79 18.66 1.92
C VAL A 84 -6.82 19.69 2.50
N TYR A 85 -5.73 19.25 3.13
CA TYR A 85 -4.76 20.15 3.75
C TYR A 85 -3.99 21.01 2.75
N LEU A 86 -3.77 20.54 1.52
CA LEU A 86 -3.18 21.37 0.47
C LEU A 86 -4.12 22.51 0.04
N TYR A 87 -5.45 22.32 0.13
CA TYR A 87 -6.42 23.38 -0.16
C TYR A 87 -6.55 24.43 0.95
N VAL A 88 -6.11 24.12 2.16
CA VAL A 88 -6.11 25.05 3.31
C VAL A 88 -4.79 25.84 3.40
N SER A 89 -3.76 25.45 2.65
CA SER A 89 -2.44 26.11 2.70
C SER A 89 -2.47 27.50 2.07
N ASP A 90 -1.89 28.49 2.76
CA ASP A 90 -1.76 29.87 2.28
C ASP A 90 -1.00 29.99 0.94
N TRP A 91 -0.19 28.97 0.62
CA TRP A 91 0.61 28.89 -0.61
C TRP A 91 -0.21 28.51 -1.85
N ILE A 92 -1.50 28.23 -1.71
CA ILE A 92 -2.34 27.74 -2.82
C ILE A 92 -2.43 28.72 -3.99
N MET A 93 -2.39 30.03 -3.72
CA MET A 93 -2.43 31.05 -4.78
C MET A 93 -1.18 31.03 -5.67
N LEU A 94 -0.01 30.68 -5.13
CA LEU A 94 1.25 30.63 -5.88
C LEU A 94 1.42 29.33 -6.67
N TYR A 95 0.80 28.23 -6.21
CA TYR A 95 1.00 26.88 -6.77
C TYR A 95 -0.29 26.23 -7.29
N PHE A 96 -1.28 27.03 -7.70
CA PHE A 96 -2.61 26.56 -8.09
C PHE A 96 -2.58 25.46 -9.18
N ILE A 97 -1.84 25.67 -10.28
CA ILE A 97 -1.74 24.69 -11.38
C ILE A 97 -1.05 23.39 -10.92
N PRO A 98 0.13 23.42 -10.26
CA PRO A 98 0.73 22.23 -9.65
C PRO A 98 -0.18 21.49 -8.68
N ILE A 99 -0.97 22.21 -7.86
CA ILE A 99 -1.89 21.61 -6.89
C ILE A 99 -3.04 20.87 -7.59
N ILE A 100 -3.58 21.41 -8.69
CA ILE A 100 -4.59 20.70 -9.48
C ILE A 100 -4.02 19.40 -10.07
N ALA A 101 -2.84 19.47 -10.70
CA ALA A 101 -2.19 18.29 -11.28
C ALA A 101 -1.91 17.23 -10.20
N TYR A 102 -1.45 17.66 -9.02
CA TYR A 102 -1.22 16.79 -7.88
C TYR A 102 -2.51 16.14 -7.36
N ASN A 103 -3.63 16.87 -7.30
CA ASN A 103 -4.92 16.31 -6.89
C ASN A 103 -5.44 15.26 -7.89
N ILE A 104 -5.29 15.49 -9.19
CA ILE A 104 -5.63 14.48 -10.22
C ILE A 104 -4.77 13.22 -10.03
N PHE A 105 -3.47 13.39 -9.85
CA PHE A 105 -2.55 12.28 -9.59
C PHE A 105 -2.92 11.53 -8.31
N GLN A 106 -3.24 12.23 -7.23
CA GLN A 106 -3.66 11.61 -5.97
C GLN A 106 -5.00 10.88 -6.10
N GLY A 107 -5.93 11.36 -6.93
CA GLY A 107 -7.17 10.65 -7.25
C GLY A 107 -6.90 9.29 -7.89
N PHE A 108 -5.96 9.24 -8.85
CA PHE A 108 -5.50 8.00 -9.45
C PHE A 108 -4.82 7.05 -8.44
N ILE A 109 -4.08 7.61 -7.48
CA ILE A 109 -3.43 6.82 -6.42
C ILE A 109 -4.44 6.23 -5.44
N ILE A 110 -5.46 6.99 -5.05
CA ILE A 110 -6.57 6.47 -4.24
C ILE A 110 -7.26 5.31 -4.97
N PHE A 111 -7.49 5.45 -6.28
CA PHE A 111 -8.04 4.37 -7.11
C PHE A 111 -7.15 3.11 -7.10
N ILE A 112 -5.83 3.27 -7.29
CA ILE A 112 -4.86 2.16 -7.19
C ILE A 112 -4.89 1.49 -5.81
N LYS A 113 -4.92 2.27 -4.73
CA LYS A 113 -5.01 1.75 -3.35
C LYS A 113 -6.32 0.98 -3.15
N GLY A 114 -7.42 1.44 -3.76
CA GLY A 114 -8.69 0.74 -3.80
C GLY A 114 -8.59 -0.63 -4.48
N ILE A 115 -7.92 -0.71 -5.63
CA ILE A 115 -7.65 -2.00 -6.32
C ILE A 115 -6.82 -2.92 -5.43
N LEU A 116 -5.79 -2.41 -4.76
CA LEU A 116 -4.97 -3.19 -3.83
C LEU A 116 -5.82 -3.74 -2.67
N GLY A 117 -6.69 -2.92 -2.07
CA GLY A 117 -7.61 -3.35 -1.02
C GLY A 117 -8.60 -4.41 -1.50
N PHE A 118 -9.15 -4.25 -2.71
CA PHE A 118 -10.03 -5.24 -3.33
C PHE A 118 -9.32 -6.57 -3.60
N ASN A 119 -8.07 -6.54 -4.09
CA ASN A 119 -7.26 -7.75 -4.26
C ASN A 119 -7.01 -8.47 -2.94
N ILE A 120 -6.72 -7.75 -1.86
CA ILE A 120 -6.58 -8.32 -0.51
C ILE A 120 -7.90 -8.93 -0.03
N LEU A 121 -9.04 -8.29 -0.32
CA LEU A 121 -10.36 -8.78 0.05
C LEU A 121 -10.76 -10.05 -0.72
N ILE A 122 -10.45 -10.12 -2.02
CA ILE A 122 -10.61 -11.35 -2.81
C ILE A 122 -9.77 -12.47 -2.19
N LEU A 123 -8.53 -12.15 -1.80
CA LEU A 123 -7.63 -13.12 -1.20
C LEU A 123 -8.16 -13.65 0.15
N ARG A 124 -8.82 -12.79 0.94
CA ARG A 124 -9.60 -13.20 2.13
C ARG A 124 -10.72 -14.16 1.74
N THR A 125 -11.51 -13.86 0.71
CA THR A 125 -12.61 -14.75 0.30
C THR A 125 -12.09 -16.13 -0.09
N PHE A 126 -10.98 -16.23 -0.84
CA PHE A 126 -10.34 -17.51 -1.15
C PHE A 126 -9.87 -18.26 0.10
N LEU A 127 -9.31 -17.58 1.11
CA LEU A 127 -8.88 -18.21 2.37
C LEU A 127 -10.06 -18.58 3.31
N SER A 128 -11.21 -17.91 3.17
CA SER A 128 -12.42 -18.23 3.93
C SER A 128 -13.19 -19.42 3.33
N VAL A 129 -13.20 -19.53 2.00
CA VAL A 129 -13.71 -20.70 1.26
C VAL A 129 -12.69 -21.86 1.35
N GLY A 130 -11.41 -21.51 1.51
CA GLY A 130 -10.27 -22.40 1.69
C GLY A 130 -10.03 -22.92 3.11
N SER A 131 -11.07 -23.15 3.94
CA SER A 131 -10.96 -24.17 4.98
C SER A 131 -10.76 -25.59 4.40
N PHE A 132 -10.73 -25.71 3.07
CA PHE A 132 -10.26 -26.84 2.26
C PHE A 132 -9.06 -26.50 1.34
N MET A 133 -8.25 -25.47 1.63
CA MET A 133 -7.03 -25.21 0.84
C MET A 133 -5.88 -26.08 1.37
N PRO A 134 -5.30 -27.00 0.56
CA PRO A 134 -4.23 -27.88 1.04
C PRO A 134 -2.98 -27.07 1.38
N SER A 135 -2.23 -27.57 2.35
CA SER A 135 -0.91 -27.09 2.83
C SER A 135 0.15 -26.87 1.73
N ASP A 136 -0.14 -27.22 0.48
CA ASP A 136 0.75 -27.16 -0.67
C ASP A 136 1.01 -25.74 -1.21
N LEU A 137 0.24 -24.72 -0.80
CA LEU A 137 0.52 -23.34 -1.21
C LEU A 137 1.76 -22.74 -0.53
N GLY A 138 1.97 -23.08 0.75
CA GLY A 138 3.23 -22.78 1.43
C GLY A 138 4.39 -23.54 0.79
N PHE A 139 4.15 -24.80 0.43
CA PHE A 139 5.14 -25.67 -0.23
C PHE A 139 5.54 -25.14 -1.61
N LEU A 140 4.60 -24.60 -2.40
CA LEU A 140 4.88 -24.01 -3.71
C LEU A 140 5.63 -22.68 -3.63
N GLN A 141 5.44 -21.90 -2.56
CA GLN A 141 6.23 -20.69 -2.31
C GLN A 141 7.65 -21.02 -1.85
N THR A 142 7.83 -22.02 -0.99
CA THR A 142 9.17 -22.49 -0.60
C THR A 142 9.90 -23.14 -1.78
N THR A 143 9.23 -23.93 -2.62
CA THR A 143 9.84 -24.58 -3.80
C THR A 143 10.28 -23.55 -4.86
N ALA A 144 9.53 -22.47 -5.05
CA ALA A 144 9.92 -21.38 -5.95
C ALA A 144 11.10 -20.54 -5.40
N GLN A 145 11.31 -20.51 -4.09
CA GLN A 145 12.49 -19.90 -3.49
C GLN A 145 13.72 -20.82 -3.56
N THR A 146 13.57 -22.14 -3.35
CA THR A 146 14.70 -23.09 -3.47
C THR A 146 15.17 -23.26 -4.92
N SER A 147 14.28 -23.20 -5.92
CA SER A 147 14.70 -23.31 -7.33
C SER A 147 15.59 -22.16 -7.80
N ASN A 148 15.44 -20.96 -7.20
CA ASN A 148 16.28 -19.81 -7.50
C ASN A 148 17.67 -19.87 -6.84
N LEU A 149 17.82 -20.64 -5.75
CA LEU A 149 19.12 -20.84 -5.09
C LEU A 149 19.96 -21.91 -5.79
N THR A 150 19.34 -22.92 -6.41
CA THR A 150 20.05 -23.97 -7.15
C THR A 150 20.43 -23.58 -8.59
N GLY A 151 19.93 -22.44 -9.09
CA GLY A 151 20.25 -21.93 -10.44
C GLY A 151 21.58 -21.17 -10.55
N TYR A 152 22.29 -20.93 -9.44
CA TYR A 152 23.59 -20.24 -9.39
C TYR A 152 24.78 -21.19 -9.13
N THR A 153 24.52 -22.50 -9.08
CA THR A 153 25.56 -23.53 -9.00
C THR A 153 25.49 -24.43 -10.23
N GLN A 154 25.75 -23.85 -11.41
CA GLN A 154 26.27 -24.56 -12.57
C GLN A 154 27.33 -23.69 -13.24
#